data_AF-A0A942CLH5-F1
#
_entry.id   AF-A0A942CLH5-F1
#
_cell.length_a   1.000
_cell.length_b   1.000
_cell.length_c   1.000
_cell.angle_alpha   90.00
_cell.angle_beta   90.00
_cell.angle_gamma   90.00
#
_symmetry.space_group_name_H-M   'P 1'
#
loop_
_entity.id
_entity.type
_entity.pdbx_description
1 polymer ?
#
loop_
_entity_poly.entity_id
_entity_poly.type
_entity_poly.pdbx_seq_one_letter_code
_entity_poly.pdbx_strand_id
1 'polypeptide(L)'
;MPASSNVLFALMHPAERAAHGHAAAHAWTIEPGVVLPLVVMLSLYLVGVWRLWRGGRSGTGVRVWQVAAFVSGCIAVMLALVSPIAAMSAELSSAHMVQHELLIVVAAPLLVVGTPLVPLMMALSQPMRVRLVRLLHAPPVRRTWHVLTVPVTVWLLHALALWTWHVPVLYEAALANDVIHAAEHACFFVTALLFWWGIAGGRYGRARYGAAVVYVFATALHSGLLGAALTLSPTVWYDAYASTTTAWGLTALEDQQAAGLIMWVPAGLVFTGVGLAFFAAWLRASERRSRFVRAGAVPVLLLLVGLSWGCGPDVRAEASAMTGGDPDRGRQAIDRYGCGTCHVIAGVATARGLVGPPLTGVASRVYLAGHLPNEPDTMVDWIQHPHAHDPKTVMPETGITAQDARDVAAYLYTLR
;
A
#
# COMPACT_ATOMS: atom_id res chain seq x y z
N MET A 1 -18.58 55.42 -17.74
CA MET A 1 -18.26 55.77 -16.34
C MET A 1 -19.56 56.20 -15.68
N PRO A 2 -20.09 55.42 -14.71
CA PRO A 2 -19.45 55.26 -13.40
C PRO A 2 -19.33 53.79 -12.93
N ALA A 3 -18.23 53.48 -12.25
CA ALA A 3 -17.93 52.17 -11.65
C ALA A 3 -17.62 52.32 -10.15
N SER A 4 -18.31 53.23 -9.46
CA SER A 4 -17.99 53.61 -8.08
C SER A 4 -19.15 53.49 -7.09
N SER A 5 -20.33 53.01 -7.50
CA SER A 5 -21.49 52.86 -6.59
C SER A 5 -21.60 51.49 -5.91
N ASN A 6 -20.97 50.43 -6.43
CA ASN A 6 -21.13 49.08 -5.87
C ASN A 6 -20.23 48.76 -4.67
N VAL A 7 -19.12 49.48 -4.50
CA VAL A 7 -18.23 49.28 -3.34
C VAL A 7 -18.83 49.89 -2.07
N LEU A 8 -19.55 51.01 -2.19
CA LEU A 8 -20.21 51.65 -1.04
C LEU A 8 -21.49 50.91 -0.60
N PHE A 9 -22.25 50.33 -1.54
CA PHE A 9 -23.45 49.54 -1.21
C PHE A 9 -23.09 48.26 -0.45
N ALA A 10 -22.01 47.59 -0.86
CA ALA A 10 -21.50 46.39 -0.19
C ALA A 10 -21.03 46.64 1.25
N LEU A 11 -20.75 47.88 1.66
CA LEU A 11 -20.33 48.22 3.03
C LEU A 11 -21.50 48.47 3.99
N MET A 12 -22.73 48.64 3.48
CA MET A 12 -23.89 49.01 4.31
C MET A 12 -24.82 47.84 4.68
N HIS A 13 -24.68 46.66 4.06
CA HIS A 13 -25.55 45.49 4.32
C HIS A 13 -24.75 44.20 4.61
N PRO A 14 -24.41 43.93 5.89
CA PRO A 14 -23.78 42.67 6.32
C PRO A 14 -24.60 41.42 5.96
N ALA A 15 -25.93 41.56 5.95
CA ALA A 15 -26.86 40.48 5.62
C ALA A 15 -26.79 40.04 4.15
N GLU A 16 -26.53 40.96 3.21
CA GLU A 16 -26.37 40.62 1.79
C GLU A 16 -25.01 39.96 1.49
N ARG A 17 -23.94 40.30 2.24
CA ARG A 17 -22.67 39.57 2.18
C ARG A 17 -22.79 38.14 2.72
N ALA A 18 -23.48 37.95 3.84
CA ALA A 18 -23.75 36.62 4.39
C ALA A 18 -24.60 35.79 3.41
N ALA A 19 -25.61 36.39 2.77
CA ALA A 19 -26.44 35.73 1.76
C ALA A 19 -25.66 35.36 0.48
N HIS A 20 -24.75 36.22 0.01
CA HIS A 20 -23.91 35.93 -1.16
C HIS A 20 -22.76 34.95 -0.86
N GLY A 21 -22.16 35.01 0.33
CA GLY A 21 -21.17 34.03 0.80
C GLY A 21 -21.78 32.64 0.92
N HIS A 22 -22.97 32.52 1.53
CA HIS A 22 -23.69 31.24 1.61
C HIS A 22 -24.13 30.71 0.24
N ALA A 23 -24.54 31.58 -0.69
CA ALA A 23 -24.88 31.14 -2.05
C ALA A 23 -23.65 30.64 -2.84
N ALA A 24 -22.48 31.26 -2.65
CA ALA A 24 -21.22 30.83 -3.26
C ALA A 24 -20.68 29.53 -2.61
N ALA A 25 -20.85 29.37 -1.30
CA ALA A 25 -20.49 28.17 -0.55
C ALA A 25 -21.23 26.90 -0.99
N HIS A 26 -22.35 27.03 -1.72
CA HIS A 26 -23.11 25.90 -2.28
C HIS A 26 -22.83 25.64 -3.77
N ALA A 27 -21.94 26.40 -4.40
CA ALA A 27 -21.64 26.27 -5.82
C ALA A 27 -20.62 25.14 -6.08
N TRP A 28 -20.82 24.41 -7.17
CA TRP A 28 -19.83 23.46 -7.68
C TRP A 28 -18.77 24.21 -8.47
N THR A 29 -17.51 24.10 -8.06
CA THR A 29 -16.38 24.75 -8.71
C THR A 29 -15.74 23.78 -9.70
N ILE A 30 -15.97 23.98 -11.00
CA ILE A 30 -15.32 23.14 -12.02
C ILE A 30 -13.88 23.63 -12.19
N GLU A 31 -12.95 22.95 -11.54
CA GLU A 31 -11.52 23.15 -11.76
C GLU A 31 -11.00 22.21 -12.84
N PRO A 32 -10.68 22.70 -14.07
CA PRO A 32 -10.24 21.83 -15.15
C PRO A 32 -8.95 21.06 -14.82
N GLY A 33 -8.10 21.65 -13.97
CA GLY A 33 -6.86 21.03 -13.50
C GLY A 33 -7.06 19.76 -12.67
N VAL A 34 -8.21 19.60 -12.03
CA VAL A 34 -8.58 18.40 -11.24
C VAL A 34 -9.47 17.47 -12.05
N VAL A 35 -10.51 18.02 -12.69
CA VAL A 35 -11.53 17.24 -13.38
C VAL A 35 -10.95 16.51 -14.59
N LEU A 36 -10.12 17.16 -15.40
CA LEU A 36 -9.59 16.55 -16.63
C LEU A 36 -8.67 15.36 -16.34
N PRO A 37 -7.64 15.45 -15.48
CA PRO A 37 -6.81 14.29 -15.14
C PRO A 37 -7.61 13.15 -14.52
N LEU A 38 -8.61 13.46 -13.68
CA LEU A 38 -9.42 12.45 -13.02
C LEU A 38 -10.32 11.70 -14.01
N VAL A 39 -11.00 12.42 -14.91
CA VAL A 39 -11.82 11.83 -15.97
C VAL A 39 -10.97 10.98 -16.92
N VAL A 40 -9.78 11.46 -17.30
CA VAL A 40 -8.84 10.68 -18.12
C VAL A 40 -8.42 9.41 -17.40
N MET A 41 -8.02 9.50 -16.13
CA MET A 41 -7.62 8.36 -15.32
C MET A 41 -8.76 7.34 -15.17
N LEU A 42 -9.97 7.80 -14.85
CA LEU A 42 -11.16 6.95 -14.74
C LEU A 42 -11.50 6.26 -16.07
N SER A 43 -11.47 7.01 -17.17
CA SER A 43 -11.76 6.48 -18.50
C SER A 43 -10.76 5.41 -18.91
N LEU A 44 -9.46 5.67 -18.71
CA LEU A 44 -8.41 4.68 -18.96
C LEU A 44 -8.60 3.43 -18.08
N TYR A 45 -8.88 3.60 -16.80
CA TYR A 45 -9.12 2.48 -15.89
C TYR A 45 -10.30 1.62 -16.36
N LEU A 46 -11.44 2.23 -16.69
CA LEU A 46 -12.64 1.52 -17.15
C LEU A 46 -12.43 0.82 -18.50
N VAL A 47 -11.73 1.46 -19.45
CA VAL A 47 -11.33 0.83 -20.72
C VAL A 47 -10.42 -0.37 -20.47
N GLY A 48 -9.48 -0.25 -19.53
CA GLY A 48 -8.60 -1.34 -19.10
C GLY A 48 -9.36 -2.52 -18.52
N VAL A 49 -10.30 -2.26 -17.60
CA VAL A 49 -11.19 -3.27 -17.00
C VAL A 49 -12.04 -3.94 -18.08
N TRP A 50 -12.64 -3.16 -18.97
CA TRP A 50 -13.44 -3.69 -20.07
C TRP A 50 -12.62 -4.63 -20.97
N ARG A 51 -11.38 -4.25 -21.35
CA ARG A 51 -10.49 -5.11 -22.13
C ARG A 51 -10.12 -6.40 -21.40
N LEU A 52 -9.91 -6.35 -20.09
CA LEU A 52 -9.64 -7.54 -19.27
C LEU A 52 -10.83 -8.49 -19.21
N TRP A 53 -12.05 -7.96 -19.16
CA TRP A 53 -13.27 -8.77 -19.01
C TRP A 53 -13.89 -9.20 -20.33
N ARG A 54 -13.57 -8.54 -21.46
CA ARG A 54 -14.15 -8.84 -22.80
C ARG A 54 -13.90 -10.28 -23.28
N GLY A 55 -12.86 -10.95 -22.78
CA GLY A 55 -12.50 -12.33 -23.14
C GLY A 55 -12.64 -13.35 -22.00
N GLY A 56 -13.29 -13.00 -20.88
CA GLY A 56 -13.36 -13.86 -19.69
C GLY A 56 -14.54 -13.52 -18.78
N ARG A 57 -14.52 -14.03 -17.54
CA ARG A 57 -15.55 -13.70 -16.54
C ARG A 57 -15.25 -12.34 -15.92
N SER A 58 -16.30 -11.55 -15.61
CA SER A 58 -16.16 -10.38 -14.75
C SER A 58 -15.43 -10.76 -13.46
N GLY A 59 -14.37 -10.01 -13.12
CA GLY A 59 -13.47 -10.35 -12.02
C GLY A 59 -12.12 -10.96 -12.43
N THR A 60 -11.92 -11.26 -13.72
CA THR A 60 -10.62 -11.72 -14.24
C THR A 60 -9.61 -10.56 -14.20
N GLY A 61 -8.47 -10.76 -13.52
CA GLY A 61 -7.42 -9.75 -13.33
C GLY A 61 -7.70 -8.73 -12.23
N VAL A 62 -8.90 -8.13 -12.21
CA VAL A 62 -9.36 -7.19 -11.17
C VAL A 62 -10.77 -7.55 -10.74
N ARG A 63 -11.01 -7.60 -9.42
CA ARG A 63 -12.31 -7.95 -8.82
C ARG A 63 -13.29 -6.78 -8.88
N VAL A 64 -14.59 -7.07 -8.94
CA VAL A 64 -15.65 -6.04 -9.04
C VAL A 64 -15.60 -5.04 -7.88
N TRP A 65 -15.35 -5.49 -6.65
CA TRP A 65 -15.23 -4.58 -5.51
C TRP A 65 -14.01 -3.64 -5.61
N GLN A 66 -12.94 -4.03 -6.31
CA GLN A 66 -11.78 -3.18 -6.54
C GLN A 66 -12.11 -2.08 -7.56
N VAL A 67 -12.92 -2.40 -8.57
CA VAL A 67 -13.47 -1.41 -9.50
C VAL A 67 -14.36 -0.42 -8.75
N ALA A 68 -15.27 -0.93 -7.91
CA ALA A 68 -16.12 -0.08 -7.08
C ALA A 68 -15.27 0.83 -6.17
N ALA A 69 -14.27 0.28 -5.48
CA ALA A 69 -13.35 1.06 -4.64
C ALA A 69 -12.61 2.15 -5.43
N PHE A 70 -12.10 1.83 -6.62
CA PHE A 70 -11.43 2.82 -7.47
C PHE A 70 -12.38 3.97 -7.87
N VAL A 71 -13.60 3.63 -8.32
CA VAL A 71 -14.62 4.62 -8.69
C VAL A 71 -15.01 5.47 -7.48
N SER A 72 -15.23 4.85 -6.32
CA SER A 72 -15.50 5.57 -5.06
C SER A 72 -14.35 6.49 -4.67
N GLY A 73 -13.10 6.07 -4.88
CA GLY A 73 -11.93 6.91 -4.67
C GLY A 73 -11.92 8.14 -5.58
N CYS A 74 -12.23 7.98 -6.87
CA CYS A 74 -12.40 9.11 -7.79
C CYS A 74 -13.53 10.06 -7.35
N ILE A 75 -14.66 9.51 -6.92
CA ILE A 75 -15.78 10.30 -6.39
C ILE A 75 -15.34 11.08 -5.14
N ALA A 76 -14.58 10.47 -4.24
CA ALA A 76 -14.06 11.15 -3.05
C ALA A 76 -13.14 12.33 -3.41
N VAL A 77 -12.28 12.19 -4.44
CA VAL A 77 -11.47 13.31 -4.96
C VAL A 77 -12.37 14.43 -5.51
N MET A 78 -13.40 14.09 -6.29
CA MET A 78 -14.36 15.08 -6.80
C MET A 78 -15.10 15.78 -5.66
N LEU A 79 -15.51 15.04 -4.63
CA LEU A 79 -16.18 15.61 -3.47
C LEU A 79 -15.24 16.55 -2.70
N ALA A 80 -13.97 16.21 -2.55
CA ALA A 80 -13.01 17.07 -1.87
C ALA A 80 -12.75 18.38 -2.65
N LEU A 81 -12.57 18.31 -3.97
CA LEU A 81 -11.98 19.41 -4.74
C LEU A 81 -12.94 20.18 -5.65
N VAL A 82 -14.13 19.64 -5.94
CA VAL A 82 -15.07 20.22 -6.94
C VAL A 82 -16.44 20.50 -6.32
N SER A 83 -16.73 19.92 -5.15
CA SER A 83 -18.01 20.08 -4.48
C SER A 83 -18.07 21.38 -3.66
N PRO A 84 -19.24 21.73 -3.10
CA PRO A 84 -19.40 22.82 -2.13
C PRO A 84 -18.35 22.83 -1.00
N ILE A 85 -17.80 21.68 -0.63
CA ILE A 85 -16.71 21.59 0.36
C ILE A 85 -15.50 22.44 -0.09
N ALA A 86 -15.21 22.48 -1.38
CA ALA A 86 -14.13 23.30 -1.92
C ALA A 86 -14.39 24.79 -1.79
N ALA A 87 -15.61 25.25 -2.04
CA ALA A 87 -15.97 26.64 -1.79
C ALA A 87 -15.92 26.98 -0.29
N MET A 88 -16.45 26.10 0.57
CA MET A 88 -16.45 26.28 2.02
C MET A 88 -15.04 26.27 2.62
N SER A 89 -14.09 25.56 2.03
CA SER A 89 -12.70 25.48 2.53
C SER A 89 -11.95 26.82 2.51
N ALA A 90 -12.38 27.75 1.64
CA ALA A 90 -11.86 29.10 1.60
C ALA A 90 -12.43 29.98 2.73
N GLU A 91 -13.52 29.56 3.36
CA GLU A 91 -14.22 30.32 4.40
C GLU A 91 -14.08 29.70 5.80
N LEU A 92 -13.90 28.39 5.89
CA LEU A 92 -13.83 27.64 7.15
C LEU A 92 -12.62 26.70 7.16
N SER A 93 -11.80 26.81 8.20
CA SER A 93 -10.72 25.87 8.48
C SER A 93 -11.24 24.44 8.70
N SER A 94 -12.43 24.28 9.28
CA SER A 94 -13.05 22.97 9.46
C SER A 94 -13.40 22.31 8.12
N ALA A 95 -13.95 23.06 7.17
CA ALA A 95 -14.22 22.57 5.82
C ALA A 95 -12.93 22.27 5.04
N HIS A 96 -11.90 23.09 5.23
CA HIS A 96 -10.56 22.84 4.69
C HIS A 96 -9.99 21.51 5.22
N MET A 97 -10.12 21.22 6.52
CA MET A 97 -9.69 19.92 7.06
C MET A 97 -10.51 18.74 6.53
N VAL A 98 -11.81 18.94 6.25
CA VAL A 98 -12.62 17.90 5.57
C VAL A 98 -12.05 17.57 4.19
N GLN A 99 -11.56 18.56 3.43
CA GLN A 99 -10.91 18.29 2.14
C GLN A 99 -9.67 17.42 2.30
N HIS A 100 -8.78 17.79 3.23
CA HIS A 100 -7.57 17.04 3.51
C HIS A 100 -7.86 15.60 3.94
N GLU A 101 -8.82 15.40 4.85
CA GLU A 101 -9.24 14.07 5.30
C GLU A 101 -9.84 13.25 4.15
N LEU A 102 -10.72 13.83 3.33
CA LEU A 102 -11.27 13.14 2.16
C LEU A 102 -10.17 12.69 1.19
N LEU A 103 -9.12 13.48 0.99
CA LEU A 103 -8.01 13.10 0.12
C LEU A 103 -7.12 12.01 0.75
N ILE A 104 -6.74 12.17 2.01
CA ILE A 104 -5.71 11.35 2.68
C ILE A 104 -6.27 10.02 3.18
N VAL A 105 -7.40 10.03 3.90
CA VAL A 105 -7.91 8.84 4.61
C VAL A 105 -9.07 8.16 3.88
N VAL A 106 -9.68 8.80 2.88
CA VAL A 106 -10.76 8.21 2.07
C VAL A 106 -10.30 7.91 0.63
N ALA A 107 -9.96 8.94 -0.14
CA ALA A 107 -9.67 8.80 -1.57
C ALA A 107 -8.42 7.96 -1.84
N ALA A 108 -7.29 8.31 -1.22
CA ALA A 108 -6.03 7.61 -1.43
C ALA A 108 -6.10 6.09 -1.15
N PRO A 109 -6.62 5.59 -0.01
CA PRO A 109 -6.71 4.15 0.21
C PRO A 109 -7.64 3.47 -0.79
N LEU A 110 -8.80 4.07 -1.11
CA LEU A 110 -9.77 3.53 -2.08
C LEU A 110 -9.16 3.38 -3.48
N LEU A 111 -8.43 4.41 -3.94
CA LEU A 111 -7.72 4.38 -5.22
C LEU A 111 -6.63 3.31 -5.24
N VAL A 112 -5.88 3.15 -4.15
CA VAL A 112 -4.80 2.15 -4.05
C VAL A 112 -5.34 0.72 -4.06
N VAL A 113 -6.35 0.41 -3.24
CA VAL A 113 -6.93 -0.96 -3.18
C VAL A 113 -7.67 -1.33 -4.47
N GLY A 114 -8.07 -0.33 -5.25
CA GLY A 114 -8.58 -0.49 -6.61
C GLY A 114 -7.59 -1.07 -7.62
N THR A 115 -6.31 -1.23 -7.24
CA THR A 115 -5.23 -1.81 -8.05
C THR A 115 -5.10 -1.18 -9.46
N PRO A 116 -4.98 0.16 -9.56
CA PRO A 116 -5.13 0.89 -10.81
C PRO A 116 -4.11 0.57 -11.88
N LEU A 117 -2.91 0.14 -11.48
CA LEU A 117 -1.82 -0.08 -12.43
C LEU A 117 -2.18 -1.13 -13.49
N VAL A 118 -2.85 -2.24 -13.12
CA VAL A 118 -3.13 -3.32 -14.09
C VAL A 118 -4.13 -2.85 -15.17
N PRO A 119 -5.31 -2.31 -14.83
CA PRO A 119 -6.23 -1.78 -15.84
C PRO A 119 -5.63 -0.63 -16.66
N LEU A 120 -4.94 0.32 -16.02
CA LEU A 120 -4.34 1.46 -16.72
C LEU A 120 -3.33 1.00 -17.79
N MET A 121 -2.50 0.00 -17.49
CA MET A 121 -1.56 -0.56 -18.48
C MET A 121 -2.27 -1.32 -19.62
N MET A 122 -3.45 -1.89 -19.36
CA MET A 122 -4.25 -2.60 -20.37
C MET A 122 -5.03 -1.64 -21.27
N ALA A 123 -5.28 -0.41 -20.83
CA ALA A 123 -5.85 0.65 -21.65
C ALA A 123 -4.89 1.12 -22.76
N LEU A 124 -3.58 1.03 -22.52
CA LEU A 124 -2.55 1.42 -23.48
C LEU A 124 -2.41 0.40 -24.64
N SER A 125 -1.94 0.87 -25.79
CA SER A 125 -1.55 0.00 -26.90
C SER A 125 -0.30 -0.83 -26.55
N GLN A 126 -0.12 -1.98 -27.21
CA GLN A 126 1.07 -2.84 -27.05
C GLN A 126 2.41 -2.07 -27.11
N PRO A 127 2.70 -1.23 -28.13
CA PRO A 127 3.98 -0.52 -28.21
C PRO A 127 4.15 0.50 -27.08
N MET A 128 3.09 1.22 -26.70
CA MET A 128 3.14 2.18 -25.60
C MET A 128 3.37 1.48 -24.25
N ARG A 129 2.70 0.35 -24.02
CA ARG A 129 2.88 -0.45 -22.82
C ARG A 129 4.33 -0.92 -22.66
N VAL A 130 4.94 -1.48 -23.71
CA VAL A 130 6.34 -1.93 -23.66
C VAL A 130 7.29 -0.77 -23.39
N ARG A 131 7.08 0.38 -24.05
CA ARG A 131 7.88 1.59 -23.82
C ARG A 131 7.77 2.08 -22.38
N LEU A 132 6.56 2.14 -21.84
CA LEU A 132 6.30 2.59 -20.47
C LEU A 132 6.90 1.63 -19.45
N VAL A 133 6.73 0.31 -19.62
CA VAL A 133 7.36 -0.70 -18.75
C VAL A 133 8.88 -0.54 -18.78
N ARG A 134 9.50 -0.36 -19.95
CA ARG A 134 10.96 -0.15 -20.06
C ARG A 134 11.42 1.10 -19.31
N LEU A 135 10.69 2.21 -19.43
CA LEU A 135 10.98 3.45 -18.72
C LEU A 135 10.88 3.27 -17.21
N LEU A 136 9.81 2.64 -16.73
CA LEU A 136 9.59 2.36 -15.30
C LEU A 136 10.63 1.40 -14.72
N HIS A 137 11.19 0.50 -15.54
CA HIS A 137 12.25 -0.44 -15.13
C HIS A 137 13.67 0.10 -15.31
N ALA A 138 13.82 1.32 -15.86
CA ALA A 138 15.13 1.95 -15.99
C ALA A 138 15.82 2.03 -14.61
N PRO A 139 17.13 1.73 -14.51
CA PRO A 139 17.84 1.70 -13.23
C PRO A 139 17.63 2.92 -12.32
N PRO A 140 17.70 4.18 -12.82
CA PRO A 140 17.48 5.34 -11.97
C PRO A 140 16.03 5.41 -11.45
N VAL A 141 15.04 5.18 -12.33
CA VAL A 141 13.62 5.19 -11.96
C VAL A 141 13.31 4.12 -10.92
N ARG A 142 13.81 2.90 -11.13
CA ARG A 142 13.64 1.80 -10.19
C ARG A 142 14.28 2.08 -8.84
N ARG A 143 15.47 2.71 -8.82
CA ARG A 143 16.18 3.08 -7.59
C ARG A 143 15.41 4.14 -6.81
N THR A 144 14.98 5.21 -7.49
CA THR A 144 14.18 6.28 -6.89
C THR A 144 12.86 5.72 -6.35
N TRP A 145 12.15 4.91 -7.14
CA TRP A 145 10.92 4.26 -6.71
C TRP A 145 11.13 3.36 -5.49
N HIS A 146 12.23 2.60 -5.45
CA HIS A 146 12.57 1.79 -4.29
C HIS A 146 12.75 2.66 -3.05
N VAL A 147 13.58 3.71 -3.10
CA VAL A 147 13.82 4.63 -1.97
C VAL A 147 12.52 5.29 -1.48
N LEU A 148 11.73 5.82 -2.41
CA LEU A 148 10.46 6.52 -2.12
C LEU A 148 9.37 5.61 -1.56
N THR A 149 9.52 4.29 -1.65
CA THR A 149 8.51 3.32 -1.19
C THR A 149 9.01 2.45 -0.04
N VAL A 150 10.22 2.70 0.46
CA VAL A 150 10.64 2.11 1.74
C VAL A 150 9.76 2.71 2.84
N PRO A 151 9.21 1.89 3.75
CA PRO A 151 8.34 2.32 4.83
C PRO A 151 8.74 3.59 5.59
N VAL A 152 10.01 3.66 6.02
CA VAL A 152 10.51 4.82 6.78
C VAL A 152 10.50 6.09 5.95
N THR A 153 10.88 6.02 4.68
CA THR A 153 10.86 7.16 3.77
C THR A 153 9.44 7.65 3.56
N VAL A 154 8.50 6.74 3.31
CA VAL A 154 7.09 7.09 3.09
C VAL A 154 6.49 7.73 4.33
N TRP A 155 6.74 7.15 5.50
CA TRP A 155 6.29 7.69 6.78
C TRP A 155 6.87 9.09 7.04
N LEU A 156 8.18 9.28 6.83
CA LEU A 156 8.83 10.58 6.97
C LEU A 156 8.27 11.61 6.00
N LEU A 157 8.11 11.26 4.72
CA LEU A 157 7.56 12.17 3.71
C LEU A 157 6.12 12.59 4.07
N HIS A 158 5.30 11.66 4.54
CA HIS A 158 3.93 11.95 4.93
C HIS A 158 3.86 12.80 6.22
N ALA A 159 4.66 12.47 7.24
CA ALA A 159 4.76 13.25 8.46
C ALA A 159 5.26 14.68 8.18
N LEU A 160 6.32 14.81 7.38
CA LEU A 160 6.85 16.12 7.00
C LEU A 160 5.83 16.92 6.21
N ALA A 161 5.11 16.31 5.26
CA ALA A 161 4.04 17.00 4.55
C ALA A 161 3.00 17.55 5.53
N LEU A 162 2.45 16.70 6.41
CA LEU A 162 1.45 17.11 7.42
C LEU A 162 1.96 18.27 8.28
N TRP A 163 3.11 18.13 8.92
CA TRP A 163 3.60 19.16 9.84
C TRP A 163 4.01 20.45 9.14
N THR A 164 4.61 20.37 7.95
CA THR A 164 5.09 21.55 7.20
C THR A 164 3.94 22.45 6.80
N TRP A 165 2.89 21.87 6.23
CA TRP A 165 1.74 22.62 5.73
C TRP A 165 0.85 23.20 6.84
N HIS A 166 0.95 22.67 8.07
CA HIS A 166 0.27 23.24 9.25
C HIS A 166 1.13 24.27 10.01
N VAL A 167 2.30 24.66 9.48
CA VAL A 167 3.03 25.83 9.98
C VAL A 167 2.27 27.09 9.55
N PRO A 168 1.93 28.02 10.45
CA PRO A 168 1.08 29.17 10.13
C PRO A 168 1.49 29.94 8.87
N VAL A 169 2.80 30.21 8.70
CA VAL A 169 3.30 30.95 7.53
C VAL A 169 3.01 30.22 6.20
N LEU A 170 3.12 28.89 6.17
CA LEU A 170 2.88 28.10 4.96
C LEU A 170 1.39 27.86 4.73
N TYR A 171 0.64 27.67 5.81
CA TYR A 171 -0.81 27.54 5.79
C TYR A 171 -1.47 28.80 5.21
N GLU A 172 -1.11 29.98 5.73
CA GLU A 172 -1.58 31.27 5.24
C GLU A 172 -1.15 31.52 3.78
N ALA A 173 0.07 31.11 3.41
CA ALA A 173 0.54 31.23 2.04
C ALA A 173 -0.24 30.34 1.05
N ALA A 174 -0.69 29.16 1.50
CA ALA A 174 -1.55 28.29 0.71
C ALA A 174 -2.91 28.95 0.47
N LEU A 175 -3.54 29.50 1.51
CA LEU A 175 -4.83 30.20 1.37
C LEU A 175 -4.76 31.46 0.50
N ALA A 176 -3.60 32.14 0.47
CA ALA A 176 -3.41 33.33 -0.33
C ALA A 176 -3.06 33.06 -1.81
N ASN A 177 -2.69 31.81 -2.18
CA ASN A 177 -2.20 31.50 -3.52
C ASN A 177 -2.59 30.11 -4.01
N ASP A 178 -3.41 30.05 -5.07
CA ASP A 178 -3.91 28.81 -5.66
C ASP A 178 -2.82 27.79 -6.06
N VAL A 179 -1.64 28.26 -6.50
CA VAL A 179 -0.53 27.37 -6.89
C VAL A 179 0.10 26.71 -5.65
N ILE A 180 0.22 27.48 -4.55
CA ILE A 180 0.73 26.95 -3.28
C ILE A 180 -0.31 25.99 -2.68
N HIS A 181 -1.59 26.35 -2.71
CA HIS A 181 -2.69 25.48 -2.29
C HIS A 181 -2.74 24.18 -3.09
N ALA A 182 -2.57 24.24 -4.41
CA ALA A 182 -2.49 23.04 -5.25
C ALA A 182 -1.25 22.18 -4.91
N ALA A 183 -0.12 22.81 -4.58
CA ALA A 183 1.08 22.10 -4.15
C ALA A 183 0.88 21.39 -2.79
N GLU A 184 0.21 22.04 -1.84
CA GLU A 184 -0.21 21.45 -0.56
C GLU A 184 -1.06 20.20 -0.78
N HIS A 185 -2.17 20.33 -1.51
CA HIS A 185 -3.03 19.21 -1.86
C HIS A 185 -2.27 18.08 -2.56
N ALA A 186 -1.37 18.40 -3.50
CA ALA A 186 -0.55 17.41 -4.17
C ALA A 186 0.42 16.70 -3.21
N CYS A 187 1.06 17.42 -2.29
CA CYS A 187 1.92 16.85 -1.26
C CYS A 187 1.17 15.86 -0.36
N PHE A 188 -0.01 16.25 0.14
CA PHE A 188 -0.85 15.36 0.95
C PHE A 188 -1.30 14.13 0.17
N PHE A 189 -1.85 14.34 -1.01
CA PHE A 189 -2.42 13.25 -1.79
C PHE A 189 -1.35 12.26 -2.29
N VAL A 190 -0.21 12.73 -2.79
CA VAL A 190 0.88 11.87 -3.27
C VAL A 190 1.51 11.08 -2.11
N THR A 191 1.76 11.73 -0.97
CA THR A 191 2.34 11.03 0.18
C THR A 191 1.36 10.01 0.78
N ALA A 192 0.06 10.33 0.82
CA ALA A 192 -0.98 9.39 1.22
C ALA A 192 -1.08 8.19 0.27
N LEU A 193 -1.05 8.41 -1.06
CA LEU A 193 -1.02 7.33 -2.05
C LEU A 193 0.17 6.40 -1.83
N LEU A 194 1.37 6.94 -1.57
CA LEU A 194 2.57 6.14 -1.27
C LEU A 194 2.42 5.35 0.04
N PHE A 195 1.86 5.98 1.09
CA PHE A 195 1.61 5.35 2.39
C PHE A 195 0.68 4.16 2.26
N TRP A 196 -0.50 4.37 1.67
CA TRP A 196 -1.47 3.32 1.44
C TRP A 196 -0.98 2.27 0.44
N TRP A 197 -0.20 2.66 -0.58
CA TRP A 197 0.44 1.73 -1.51
C TRP A 197 1.40 0.78 -0.78
N GLY A 198 2.24 1.30 0.12
CA GLY A 198 3.10 0.47 0.95
C GLY A 198 2.30 -0.57 1.72
N ILE A 199 1.16 -0.15 2.30
CA ILE A 199 0.31 -0.97 3.17
C ILE A 199 -0.40 -2.06 2.37
N ALA A 200 -1.02 -1.70 1.26
CA ALA A 200 -1.75 -2.63 0.40
C ALA A 200 -0.83 -3.56 -0.40
N GLY A 201 0.29 -3.04 -0.91
CA GLY A 201 1.23 -3.75 -1.78
C GLY A 201 2.18 -4.71 -1.06
N GLY A 202 2.14 -4.79 0.28
CA GLY A 202 2.94 -5.73 1.04
C GLY A 202 4.45 -5.51 0.94
N ARG A 203 4.90 -4.29 0.60
CA ARG A 203 6.33 -3.93 0.58
C ARG A 203 6.97 -3.90 1.97
N TYR A 204 6.16 -3.91 3.02
CA TYR A 204 6.56 -4.34 4.35
C TYR A 204 6.84 -5.86 4.30
N GLY A 205 8.12 -6.26 4.17
CA GLY A 205 8.56 -7.63 3.84
C GLY A 205 8.17 -8.76 4.82
N ARG A 206 9.08 -9.69 5.15
CA ARG A 206 8.78 -10.84 6.05
C ARG A 206 8.24 -10.43 7.45
N ALA A 207 8.41 -9.16 7.84
CA ALA A 207 7.80 -8.47 8.98
C ALA A 207 6.35 -7.95 8.73
N ARG A 208 5.67 -8.50 7.71
CA ARG A 208 4.44 -8.05 7.02
C ARG A 208 3.35 -7.37 7.84
N TYR A 209 3.22 -7.73 9.10
CA TYR A 209 2.23 -7.14 9.99
C TYR A 209 2.85 -6.27 11.08
N GLY A 210 3.98 -6.66 11.66
CA GLY A 210 4.62 -5.91 12.74
C GLY A 210 5.06 -4.51 12.30
N ALA A 211 5.76 -4.42 11.16
CA ALA A 211 6.16 -3.11 10.63
C ALA A 211 4.92 -2.27 10.24
N ALA A 212 3.93 -2.86 9.56
CA ALA A 212 2.71 -2.15 9.19
C ALA A 212 1.96 -1.59 10.41
N VAL A 213 1.83 -2.37 11.50
CA VAL A 213 1.23 -1.90 12.76
C VAL A 213 2.03 -0.72 13.34
N VAL A 214 3.36 -0.81 13.37
CA VAL A 214 4.21 0.28 13.89
C VAL A 214 4.02 1.56 13.07
N TYR A 215 4.06 1.49 11.74
CA TYR A 215 3.92 2.69 10.90
C TYR A 215 2.50 3.27 10.93
N VAL A 216 1.46 2.44 10.94
CA VAL A 216 0.07 2.92 11.09
C VAL A 216 -0.13 3.58 12.45
N PHE A 217 0.38 2.97 13.53
CA PHE A 217 0.31 3.56 14.87
C PHE A 217 1.14 4.85 14.98
N ALA A 218 2.35 4.86 14.44
CA ALA A 218 3.20 6.05 14.42
C ALA A 218 2.55 7.20 13.64
N THR A 219 1.91 6.90 12.51
CA THR A 219 1.11 7.89 11.76
C THR A 219 -0.04 8.42 12.60
N ALA A 220 -0.86 7.53 13.18
CA ALA A 220 -1.97 7.92 14.05
C ALA A 220 -1.51 8.78 15.24
N LEU A 221 -0.34 8.48 15.80
CA LEU A 221 0.23 9.23 16.91
C LEU A 221 0.62 10.65 16.48
N HIS A 222 1.45 10.82 15.44
CA HIS A 222 1.91 12.16 15.09
C HIS A 222 0.81 13.03 14.45
N SER A 223 -0.12 12.45 13.69
CA SER A 223 -1.26 13.21 13.15
C SER A 223 -2.27 13.54 14.25
N GLY A 224 -2.48 12.63 15.20
CA GLY A 224 -3.32 12.88 16.38
C GLY A 224 -2.74 13.95 17.29
N LEU A 225 -1.42 14.02 17.45
CA LEU A 225 -0.76 15.12 18.18
C LEU A 225 -1.01 16.48 17.52
N LEU A 226 -0.91 16.55 16.19
CA LEU A 226 -1.21 17.77 15.44
C LEU A 226 -2.68 18.18 15.59
N GLY A 227 -3.61 17.22 15.50
CA GLY A 227 -5.04 17.47 15.67
C GLY A 227 -5.39 17.92 17.08
N ALA A 228 -4.85 17.25 18.09
CA ALA A 228 -4.99 17.64 19.49
C ALA A 228 -4.43 19.06 19.75
N ALA A 229 -3.30 19.42 19.12
CA ALA A 229 -2.72 20.75 19.27
C ALA A 229 -3.66 21.85 18.76
N LEU A 230 -4.33 21.64 17.62
CA LEU A 230 -5.32 22.58 17.09
C LEU A 230 -6.60 22.60 17.93
N THR A 231 -7.14 21.44 18.31
CA THR A 231 -8.37 21.30 19.10
C THR A 231 -8.25 21.89 20.49
N LEU A 232 -7.09 21.75 21.12
CA LEU A 232 -6.86 22.19 22.50
C LEU A 232 -6.18 23.57 22.57
N SER A 233 -5.91 24.20 21.43
CA SER A 233 -5.31 25.53 21.40
C SER A 233 -6.27 26.57 22.02
N PRO A 234 -5.79 27.43 22.93
CA PRO A 234 -6.57 28.55 23.45
C PRO A 234 -6.51 29.79 22.54
N THR A 235 -5.67 29.79 21.51
CA THR A 235 -5.47 30.92 20.59
C THR A 235 -5.67 30.50 19.14
N VAL A 236 -6.08 31.47 18.31
CA VAL A 236 -6.14 31.33 16.85
C VAL A 236 -4.71 31.29 16.30
N TRP A 237 -4.44 30.33 15.42
CA TRP A 237 -3.16 30.14 14.75
C TRP A 237 -3.19 30.65 13.31
N TYR A 238 -4.37 30.67 12.70
CA TYR A 238 -4.61 31.06 11.32
C TYR A 238 -5.59 32.23 11.27
N ASP A 239 -5.09 33.40 10.89
CA ASP A 239 -5.86 34.65 10.85
C ASP A 239 -6.73 34.74 9.58
N ALA A 240 -6.42 33.97 8.52
CA ALA A 240 -7.19 33.97 7.26
C ALA A 240 -8.70 33.83 7.45
N TYR A 241 -9.13 33.04 8.43
CA TYR A 241 -10.53 32.72 8.67
C TYR A 241 -11.23 33.68 9.65
N ALA A 242 -10.50 34.61 10.26
CA ALA A 242 -11.04 35.50 11.28
C ALA A 242 -12.23 36.35 10.80
N SER A 243 -12.30 36.63 9.49
CA SER A 243 -13.33 37.47 8.89
C SER A 243 -14.49 36.70 8.25
N THR A 244 -14.35 35.39 8.04
CA THR A 244 -15.30 34.56 7.29
C THR A 244 -16.18 33.71 8.21
N THR A 245 -15.66 33.25 9.34
CA THR A 245 -16.36 32.30 10.23
C THR A 245 -17.61 32.89 10.87
N THR A 246 -17.65 34.21 11.08
CA THR A 246 -18.81 34.88 11.70
C THR A 246 -20.08 34.75 10.89
N ALA A 247 -19.98 34.64 9.54
CA ALA A 247 -21.13 34.40 8.69
C ALA A 247 -21.76 33.01 8.95
N TRP A 248 -20.96 32.05 9.43
CA TRP A 248 -21.36 30.68 9.76
C TRP A 248 -21.75 30.50 11.23
N GLY A 249 -21.81 31.60 12.01
CA GLY A 249 -22.14 31.56 13.42
C GLY A 249 -21.04 30.96 14.31
N LEU A 250 -19.80 30.91 13.82
CA LEU A 250 -18.63 30.41 14.55
C LEU A 250 -17.62 31.52 14.80
N THR A 251 -16.98 31.49 15.97
CA THR A 251 -15.71 32.20 16.15
C THR A 251 -14.58 31.47 15.41
N ALA A 252 -13.54 32.20 15.02
CA ALA A 252 -12.39 31.58 14.35
C ALA A 252 -11.67 30.54 15.22
N LEU A 253 -11.70 30.74 16.55
CA LEU A 253 -11.17 29.76 17.48
C LEU A 253 -12.00 28.47 17.50
N GLU A 254 -13.34 28.58 17.56
CA GLU A 254 -14.24 27.41 17.53
C GLU A 254 -14.08 26.62 16.22
N ASP A 255 -14.01 27.32 15.09
CA ASP A 255 -13.80 26.69 13.78
C ASP A 255 -12.45 25.97 13.70
N GLN A 256 -11.36 26.58 14.17
CA GLN A 256 -10.04 25.94 14.24
C GLN A 256 -10.04 24.71 15.15
N GLN A 257 -10.72 24.80 16.31
CA GLN A 257 -10.79 23.66 17.23
C GLN A 257 -11.58 22.50 16.62
N ALA A 258 -12.66 22.81 15.89
CA ALA A 258 -13.42 21.84 15.10
C ALA A 258 -12.57 21.24 13.97
N ALA A 259 -11.76 22.05 13.29
CA ALA A 259 -10.81 21.61 12.28
C ALA A 259 -9.81 20.59 12.85
N GLY A 260 -9.25 20.87 14.04
CA GLY A 260 -8.39 19.91 14.75
C GLY A 260 -9.12 18.61 15.11
N LEU A 261 -10.40 18.68 15.48
CA LEU A 261 -11.20 17.51 15.86
C LEU A 261 -11.50 16.63 14.63
N ILE A 262 -11.80 17.26 13.50
CA ILE A 262 -12.01 16.62 12.19
C ILE A 262 -10.73 15.96 11.69
N MET A 263 -9.57 16.56 11.92
CA MET A 263 -8.30 15.93 11.58
C MET A 263 -7.95 14.78 12.54
N TRP A 264 -8.35 14.87 13.80
CA TRP A 264 -7.99 13.86 14.81
C TRP A 264 -8.89 12.62 14.77
N VAL A 265 -10.21 12.79 14.88
CA VAL A 265 -11.13 11.69 15.17
C VAL A 265 -11.32 10.75 13.96
N PRO A 266 -11.76 11.21 12.78
CA PRO A 266 -11.84 10.40 11.55
C PRO A 266 -10.55 9.64 11.22
N ALA A 267 -9.42 10.33 11.10
CA ALA A 267 -8.13 9.70 10.83
C ALA A 267 -7.75 8.68 11.91
N GLY A 268 -7.94 9.04 13.18
CA GLY A 268 -7.69 8.16 14.32
C GLY A 268 -8.51 6.87 14.24
N LEU A 269 -9.79 6.94 13.89
CA LEU A 269 -10.66 5.78 13.71
C LEU A 269 -10.19 4.89 12.55
N VAL A 270 -9.84 5.48 11.41
CA VAL A 270 -9.37 4.75 10.24
C VAL A 270 -8.05 4.04 10.54
N PHE A 271 -7.04 4.76 11.06
CA PHE A 271 -5.75 4.17 11.40
C PHE A 271 -5.86 3.14 12.52
N THR A 272 -6.69 3.36 13.53
CA THR A 272 -6.92 2.37 14.59
C THR A 272 -7.57 1.10 14.02
N GLY A 273 -8.61 1.24 13.19
CA GLY A 273 -9.27 0.10 12.57
C GLY A 273 -8.32 -0.71 11.68
N VAL A 274 -7.52 -0.03 10.85
CA VAL A 274 -6.50 -0.66 10.01
C VAL A 274 -5.42 -1.31 10.89
N GLY A 275 -4.91 -0.62 11.91
CA GLY A 275 -3.92 -1.13 12.84
C GLY A 275 -4.39 -2.39 13.56
N LEU A 276 -5.63 -2.41 14.06
CA LEU A 276 -6.27 -3.58 14.67
C LEU A 276 -6.43 -4.73 13.67
N ALA A 277 -6.81 -4.46 12.42
CA ALA A 277 -6.91 -5.49 11.39
C ALA A 277 -5.53 -6.13 11.10
N PHE A 278 -4.48 -5.31 10.97
CA PHE A 278 -3.11 -5.82 10.79
C PHE A 278 -2.60 -6.55 12.03
N PHE A 279 -2.91 -6.07 13.24
CA PHE A 279 -2.54 -6.72 14.50
C PHE A 279 -3.25 -8.07 14.66
N ALA A 280 -4.55 -8.14 14.38
CA ALA A 280 -5.30 -9.40 14.38
C ALA A 280 -4.75 -10.38 13.31
N ALA A 281 -4.41 -9.88 12.13
CA ALA A 281 -3.80 -10.69 11.08
C ALA A 281 -2.38 -11.17 11.47
N TRP A 282 -1.62 -10.35 12.19
CA TRP A 282 -0.35 -10.71 12.80
C TRP A 282 -0.51 -11.83 13.82
N LEU A 283 -1.45 -11.68 14.76
CA LEU A 283 -1.76 -12.68 15.78
C LEU A 283 -2.16 -14.00 15.15
N ARG A 284 -3.09 -13.99 14.19
CA ARG A 284 -3.50 -15.21 13.45
C ARG A 284 -2.34 -15.86 12.70
N ALA A 285 -1.43 -15.07 12.13
CA ALA A 285 -0.23 -15.59 11.47
C ALA A 285 0.77 -16.16 12.48
N SER A 286 0.92 -15.53 13.64
CA SER A 286 1.76 -16.01 14.74
C SER A 286 1.20 -17.31 15.32
N GLU A 287 -0.11 -17.43 15.52
CA GLU A 287 -0.77 -18.64 16.01
C GLU A 287 -0.68 -19.80 15.01
N ARG A 288 -0.73 -19.55 13.70
CA ARG A 288 -0.47 -20.60 12.70
C ARG A 288 0.97 -21.11 12.83
N ARG A 289 1.93 -20.21 13.04
CA ARG A 289 3.33 -20.56 13.29
C ARG A 289 3.49 -21.31 14.61
N SER A 290 2.86 -20.84 15.68
CA SER A 290 2.88 -21.47 17.01
C SER A 290 2.10 -22.78 17.07
N ARG A 291 1.06 -22.98 16.25
CA ARG A 291 0.38 -24.26 16.08
C ARG A 291 1.24 -25.26 15.30
N PHE A 292 2.01 -24.81 14.31
CA PHE A 292 3.05 -25.63 13.70
C PHE A 292 4.15 -26.01 14.71
N VAL A 293 4.60 -25.04 15.52
CA VAL A 293 5.57 -25.30 16.59
C VAL A 293 4.97 -26.21 17.67
N ARG A 294 3.71 -26.03 18.11
CA ARG A 294 3.05 -26.89 19.11
C ARG A 294 2.66 -28.28 18.56
N ALA A 295 2.24 -28.41 17.31
CA ALA A 295 2.01 -29.71 16.69
C ALA A 295 3.32 -30.50 16.53
N GLY A 296 4.45 -29.81 16.32
CA GLY A 296 5.80 -30.40 16.40
C GLY A 296 6.37 -30.51 17.82
N ALA A 297 5.91 -29.70 18.78
CA ALA A 297 6.50 -29.62 20.13
C ALA A 297 5.70 -30.36 21.22
N VAL A 298 4.44 -30.73 20.99
CA VAL A 298 3.66 -31.52 21.98
C VAL A 298 4.13 -32.98 22.06
N PRO A 299 4.62 -33.64 20.98
CA PRO A 299 5.33 -34.91 21.16
C PRO A 299 6.69 -34.70 21.83
N VAL A 300 7.34 -33.55 21.58
CA VAL A 300 8.73 -33.28 22.00
C VAL A 300 8.83 -32.84 23.46
N LEU A 301 7.88 -32.08 24.01
CA LEU A 301 7.94 -31.59 25.39
C LEU A 301 7.69 -32.70 26.43
N LEU A 302 6.96 -33.76 26.07
CA LEU A 302 6.81 -34.97 26.88
C LEU A 302 8.04 -35.91 26.77
N LEU A 303 8.83 -35.79 25.69
CA LEU A 303 10.10 -36.50 25.50
C LEU A 303 11.30 -35.79 26.16
N LEU A 304 11.25 -34.47 26.33
CA LEU A 304 12.37 -33.64 26.81
C LEU A 304 12.56 -33.61 28.34
N VAL A 305 11.61 -34.09 29.14
CA VAL A 305 11.83 -34.26 30.59
C VAL A 305 12.48 -35.63 30.91
N GLY A 306 12.53 -36.54 29.94
CA GLY A 306 13.07 -37.90 30.13
C GLY A 306 14.50 -38.13 29.63
N LEU A 307 15.07 -37.26 28.80
CA LEU A 307 16.37 -37.54 28.15
C LEU A 307 17.29 -36.32 28.16
N SER A 308 17.92 -36.16 29.32
CA SER A 308 19.20 -35.46 29.51
C SER A 308 20.28 -35.97 28.53
N TRP A 309 21.00 -35.02 27.91
CA TRP A 309 22.21 -35.18 27.08
C TRP A 309 22.09 -35.90 25.73
N GLY A 310 21.99 -35.10 24.65
CA GLY A 310 22.26 -35.51 23.28
C GLY A 310 22.12 -34.33 22.32
N CYS A 311 23.01 -34.22 21.32
CA CYS A 311 23.06 -33.15 20.32
C CYS A 311 21.68 -32.72 19.77
N GLY A 312 21.52 -31.42 19.50
CA GLY A 312 20.39 -30.94 18.72
C GLY A 312 20.29 -31.64 17.35
N PRO A 313 19.08 -31.75 16.76
CA PRO A 313 18.88 -32.50 15.53
C PRO A 313 19.72 -31.92 14.40
N ASP A 314 20.58 -32.76 13.82
CA ASP A 314 21.33 -32.42 12.62
C ASP A 314 20.36 -32.36 11.43
N VAL A 315 20.05 -31.14 11.00
CA VAL A 315 19.14 -30.85 9.88
C VAL A 315 19.57 -31.57 8.59
N ARG A 316 20.88 -31.81 8.41
CA ARG A 316 21.38 -32.56 7.25
C ARG A 316 21.07 -34.04 7.38
N ALA A 317 21.28 -34.63 8.55
CA ALA A 317 20.94 -36.02 8.81
C ALA A 317 19.43 -36.28 8.68
N GLU A 318 18.59 -35.35 9.16
CA GLU A 318 17.14 -35.41 9.00
C GLU A 318 16.73 -35.36 7.52
N ALA A 319 17.28 -34.40 6.76
CA ALA A 319 17.01 -34.29 5.32
C ALA A 319 17.46 -35.55 4.56
N SER A 320 18.62 -36.13 4.91
CA SER A 320 19.09 -37.38 4.34
C SER A 320 18.18 -38.56 4.63
N ALA A 321 17.68 -38.67 5.87
CA ALA A 321 16.75 -39.72 6.25
C ALA A 321 15.41 -39.60 5.52
N MET A 322 14.92 -38.37 5.31
CA MET A 322 13.64 -38.11 4.64
C MET A 322 13.66 -38.42 3.13
N THR A 323 14.75 -38.10 2.43
CA THR A 323 14.81 -38.22 0.97
C THR A 323 15.57 -39.44 0.49
N GLY A 324 16.36 -40.08 1.36
CA GLY A 324 17.35 -41.09 0.97
C GLY A 324 18.54 -40.51 0.20
N GLY A 325 18.77 -39.20 0.30
CA GLY A 325 19.83 -38.47 -0.41
C GLY A 325 20.88 -37.84 0.49
N ASP A 326 21.92 -37.27 -0.11
CA ASP A 326 23.03 -36.59 0.58
C ASP A 326 23.04 -35.09 0.19
N PRO A 327 22.84 -34.16 1.15
CA PRO A 327 22.84 -32.72 0.89
C PRO A 327 24.12 -32.20 0.24
N ASP A 328 25.30 -32.73 0.58
CA ASP A 328 26.56 -32.25 0.02
C ASP A 328 26.73 -32.66 -1.44
N ARG A 329 26.27 -33.88 -1.79
CA ARG A 329 26.14 -34.28 -3.20
C ARG A 329 25.05 -33.51 -3.92
N GLY A 330 23.94 -33.22 -3.24
CA GLY A 330 22.83 -32.42 -3.76
C GLY A 330 23.25 -31.03 -4.20
N ARG A 331 24.09 -30.37 -3.40
CA ARG A 331 24.69 -29.07 -3.77
C ARG A 331 25.47 -29.15 -5.09
N GLN A 332 26.26 -30.21 -5.28
CA GLN A 332 27.04 -30.42 -6.50
C GLN A 332 26.14 -30.77 -7.68
N ALA A 333 25.10 -31.56 -7.46
CA ALA A 333 24.10 -31.90 -8.48
C ALA A 333 23.33 -30.65 -8.96
N ILE A 334 22.98 -29.73 -8.05
CA ILE A 334 22.34 -28.44 -8.40
C ILE A 334 23.18 -27.65 -9.41
N ASP A 335 24.50 -27.63 -9.21
CA ASP A 335 25.42 -26.96 -10.15
C ASP A 335 25.54 -27.74 -11.46
N ARG A 336 25.70 -29.06 -11.39
CA ARG A 336 25.84 -29.94 -12.58
C ARG A 336 24.63 -29.87 -13.52
N TYR A 337 23.41 -29.89 -12.95
CA TYR A 337 22.16 -29.84 -13.70
C TYR A 337 21.69 -28.41 -13.98
N GLY A 338 22.47 -27.39 -13.60
CA GLY A 338 22.23 -26.01 -13.99
C GLY A 338 20.97 -25.39 -13.38
N CYS A 339 20.46 -25.89 -12.24
CA CYS A 339 19.24 -25.38 -11.61
C CYS A 339 19.37 -23.89 -11.24
N GLY A 340 20.61 -23.43 -11.00
CA GLY A 340 20.95 -22.04 -10.71
C GLY A 340 20.74 -21.05 -11.86
N THR A 341 20.56 -21.52 -13.10
CA THR A 341 20.23 -20.66 -14.26
C THR A 341 18.81 -20.08 -14.17
N CYS A 342 17.89 -20.86 -13.58
CA CYS A 342 16.48 -20.48 -13.44
C CYS A 342 16.13 -20.03 -12.01
N HIS A 343 16.78 -20.56 -10.98
CA HIS A 343 16.45 -20.31 -9.58
C HIS A 343 17.56 -19.60 -8.80
N VAL A 344 17.14 -18.79 -7.81
CA VAL A 344 18.01 -18.38 -6.71
C VAL A 344 17.99 -19.46 -5.64
N ILE A 345 19.16 -19.99 -5.26
CA ILE A 345 19.31 -21.08 -4.29
C ILE A 345 20.31 -20.67 -3.21
N ALA A 346 19.88 -20.62 -1.96
CA ALA A 346 20.75 -20.27 -0.85
C ALA A 346 21.90 -21.29 -0.72
N GLY A 347 23.12 -20.79 -0.51
CA GLY A 347 24.34 -21.62 -0.40
C GLY A 347 24.96 -22.04 -1.74
N VAL A 348 24.34 -21.74 -2.88
CA VAL A 348 24.91 -22.03 -4.22
C VAL A 348 25.24 -20.71 -4.91
N ALA A 349 26.54 -20.36 -5.00
CA ALA A 349 26.98 -19.02 -5.38
C ALA A 349 26.61 -18.62 -6.83
N THR A 350 26.57 -19.62 -7.70
CA THR A 350 26.20 -19.59 -9.13
C THR A 350 24.69 -19.50 -9.37
N ALA A 351 23.87 -19.81 -8.36
CA ALA A 351 22.41 -19.87 -8.49
C ALA A 351 21.76 -18.49 -8.28
N ARG A 352 21.62 -17.73 -9.37
CA ARG A 352 21.07 -16.37 -9.37
C ARG A 352 19.92 -16.18 -10.37
N GLY A 353 19.38 -17.26 -10.93
CA GLY A 353 18.29 -17.22 -11.88
C GLY A 353 16.99 -16.67 -11.30
N LEU A 354 16.22 -15.94 -12.10
CA LEU A 354 14.92 -15.34 -11.72
C LEU A 354 13.77 -15.81 -12.62
N VAL A 355 13.99 -16.84 -13.42
CA VAL A 355 12.96 -17.42 -14.30
C VAL A 355 11.97 -18.22 -13.45
N GLY A 356 12.49 -19.04 -12.54
CA GLY A 356 11.73 -19.74 -11.52
C GLY A 356 11.70 -18.97 -10.19
N PRO A 357 10.77 -19.31 -9.28
CA PRO A 357 10.74 -18.71 -7.96
C PRO A 357 12.03 -19.02 -7.17
N PRO A 358 12.47 -18.15 -6.25
CA PRO A 358 13.60 -18.48 -5.38
C PRO A 358 13.31 -19.78 -4.61
N LEU A 359 14.32 -20.60 -4.34
CA LEU A 359 14.20 -21.85 -3.56
C LEU A 359 14.67 -21.69 -2.10
N THR A 360 15.07 -20.49 -1.71
CA THR A 360 15.33 -20.18 -0.30
C THR A 360 14.08 -20.43 0.55
N GLY A 361 14.24 -21.21 1.63
CA GLY A 361 13.14 -21.57 2.52
C GLY A 361 12.12 -22.54 1.90
N VAL A 362 12.51 -23.31 0.87
CA VAL A 362 11.59 -24.26 0.20
C VAL A 362 11.14 -25.38 1.14
N ALA A 363 12.00 -25.82 2.07
CA ALA A 363 11.64 -26.82 3.08
C ALA A 363 10.44 -26.42 3.94
N SER A 364 10.27 -25.12 4.15
CA SER A 364 9.20 -24.54 4.98
C SER A 364 7.89 -24.28 4.21
N ARG A 365 7.83 -24.61 2.91
CA ARG A 365 6.61 -24.41 2.09
C ARG A 365 5.63 -25.55 2.27
N VAL A 366 4.35 -25.24 2.20
CA VAL A 366 3.28 -26.25 2.26
C VAL A 366 3.07 -26.90 0.89
N TYR A 367 3.20 -26.12 -0.19
CA TYR A 367 2.99 -26.60 -1.55
C TYR A 367 4.20 -26.36 -2.46
N LEU A 368 4.47 -27.33 -3.32
CA LEU A 368 5.32 -27.25 -4.51
C LEU A 368 4.45 -26.93 -5.73
N ALA A 369 4.99 -26.19 -6.69
CA ALA A 369 4.26 -25.75 -7.90
C ALA A 369 2.88 -25.07 -7.65
N GLY A 370 2.65 -24.58 -6.43
CA GLY A 370 1.39 -23.96 -6.00
C GLY A 370 0.24 -24.93 -5.68
N HIS A 371 0.40 -26.24 -5.86
CA HIS A 371 -0.69 -27.21 -5.68
C HIS A 371 -0.27 -28.61 -5.22
N LEU A 372 0.99 -29.03 -5.41
CA LEU A 372 1.50 -30.32 -4.98
C LEU A 372 1.91 -30.26 -3.50
N PRO A 373 1.64 -31.28 -2.67
CA PRO A 373 2.14 -31.31 -1.30
C PRO A 373 3.67 -31.33 -1.28
N ASN A 374 4.28 -30.62 -0.32
CA ASN A 374 5.73 -30.60 -0.16
C ASN A 374 6.22 -31.82 0.64
N GLU A 375 6.17 -32.98 0.01
CA GLU A 375 6.63 -34.26 0.55
C GLU A 375 7.92 -34.71 -0.17
N PRO A 376 8.80 -35.51 0.47
CA PRO A 376 10.09 -35.91 -0.11
C PRO A 376 9.97 -36.55 -1.50
N ASP A 377 9.11 -37.55 -1.65
CA ASP A 377 8.93 -38.26 -2.92
C ASP A 377 8.29 -37.36 -3.99
N THR A 378 7.35 -36.50 -3.60
CA THR A 378 6.75 -35.51 -4.51
C THR A 378 7.76 -34.49 -5.00
N MET A 379 8.69 -34.05 -4.13
CA MET A 379 9.77 -33.14 -4.53
C MET A 379 10.72 -33.82 -5.53
N VAL A 380 11.11 -35.07 -5.25
CA VAL A 380 11.96 -35.86 -6.13
C VAL A 380 11.29 -36.04 -7.50
N ASP A 381 10.02 -36.42 -7.52
CA ASP A 381 9.29 -36.65 -8.76
C ASP A 381 9.03 -35.35 -9.55
N TRP A 382 8.76 -34.23 -8.87
CA TRP A 382 8.69 -32.91 -9.52
C TRP A 382 10.02 -32.49 -10.14
N ILE A 383 11.15 -32.78 -9.47
CA ILE A 383 12.48 -32.46 -9.99
C ILE A 383 12.78 -33.27 -11.25
N GLN A 384 12.33 -34.53 -11.31
CA GLN A 384 12.56 -35.40 -12.46
C GLN A 384 11.60 -35.11 -13.61
N HIS A 385 10.30 -35.00 -13.31
CA HIS A 385 9.21 -35.00 -14.29
C HIS A 385 8.19 -33.85 -14.11
N PRO A 386 8.62 -32.58 -14.16
CA PRO A 386 7.75 -31.44 -13.87
C PRO A 386 6.55 -31.35 -14.81
N HIS A 387 6.67 -31.73 -16.09
CA HIS A 387 5.53 -31.67 -17.04
C HIS A 387 4.48 -32.76 -16.80
N ALA A 388 4.83 -33.85 -16.11
CA ALA A 388 3.87 -34.87 -15.71
C ALA A 388 2.89 -34.34 -14.66
N HIS A 389 3.33 -33.37 -13.84
CA HIS A 389 2.51 -32.72 -12.82
C HIS A 389 1.84 -31.43 -13.32
N ASP A 390 2.58 -30.60 -14.07
CA ASP A 390 2.05 -29.38 -14.68
C ASP A 390 2.50 -29.27 -16.15
N PRO A 391 1.65 -29.64 -17.12
CA PRO A 391 1.98 -29.56 -18.54
C PRO A 391 2.28 -28.16 -19.06
N LYS A 392 2.01 -27.10 -18.27
CA LYS A 392 2.26 -25.69 -18.63
C LYS A 392 3.46 -25.10 -17.91
N THR A 393 4.14 -25.87 -17.05
CA THR A 393 5.36 -25.40 -16.39
C THR A 393 6.45 -25.10 -17.40
N VAL A 394 7.29 -24.12 -17.08
CA VAL A 394 8.46 -23.74 -17.90
C VAL A 394 9.72 -24.49 -17.41
N MET A 395 9.61 -25.22 -16.29
CA MET A 395 10.69 -26.08 -15.82
C MET A 395 10.82 -27.28 -16.78
N PRO A 396 11.97 -27.46 -17.45
CA PRO A 396 12.14 -28.55 -18.40
C PRO A 396 12.21 -29.90 -17.70
N GLU A 397 11.96 -30.98 -18.44
CA GLU A 397 12.37 -32.33 -18.03
C GLU A 397 13.89 -32.33 -17.82
N THR A 398 14.32 -32.57 -16.59
CA THR A 398 15.70 -32.27 -16.18
C THR A 398 16.71 -33.34 -16.59
N GLY A 399 16.24 -34.56 -16.91
CA GLY A 399 17.09 -35.71 -17.20
C GLY A 399 17.97 -36.13 -16.00
N ILE A 400 17.62 -35.68 -14.80
CA ILE A 400 18.34 -35.98 -13.57
C ILE A 400 18.13 -37.43 -13.13
N THR A 401 19.19 -38.07 -12.67
CA THR A 401 19.10 -39.46 -12.17
C THR A 401 18.25 -39.50 -10.90
N ALA A 402 17.64 -40.65 -10.60
CA ALA A 402 16.83 -40.80 -9.40
C ALA A 402 17.63 -40.53 -8.11
N GLN A 403 18.91 -40.90 -8.08
CA GLN A 403 19.76 -40.64 -6.91
C GLN A 403 20.12 -39.15 -6.81
N ASP A 404 20.50 -38.51 -7.92
CA ASP A 404 20.81 -37.08 -7.91
C ASP A 404 19.56 -36.26 -7.53
N ALA A 405 18.37 -36.66 -7.96
CA ALA A 405 17.12 -36.01 -7.55
C ALA A 405 16.88 -36.09 -6.04
N ARG A 406 17.15 -37.25 -5.42
CA ARG A 406 17.10 -37.43 -3.95
C ARG A 406 18.13 -36.60 -3.22
N ASP A 407 19.35 -36.53 -3.75
CA ASP A 407 20.44 -35.72 -3.22
C ASP A 407 20.09 -34.22 -3.30
N VAL A 408 19.57 -33.75 -4.44
CA VAL A 408 19.06 -32.36 -4.61
C VAL A 408 17.91 -32.08 -3.65
N ALA A 409 16.93 -32.98 -3.54
CA ALA A 409 15.84 -32.83 -2.58
C ALA A 409 16.38 -32.75 -1.14
N ALA A 410 17.37 -33.59 -0.77
CA ALA A 410 18.01 -33.54 0.55
C ALA A 410 18.59 -32.15 0.82
N TYR A 411 19.32 -31.58 -0.15
CA TYR A 411 19.85 -30.22 -0.02
C TYR A 411 18.73 -29.18 0.13
N LEU A 412 17.68 -29.26 -0.68
CA LEU A 412 16.54 -28.34 -0.61
C LEU A 412 15.81 -28.40 0.73
N TYR A 413 15.69 -29.58 1.36
CA TYR A 413 15.12 -29.73 2.70
C TYR A 413 16.00 -29.16 3.83
N THR A 414 17.28 -28.89 3.57
CA THR A 414 18.12 -28.10 4.50
C THR A 414 17.81 -26.59 4.47
N LEU A 415 17.11 -26.10 3.43
CA LEU A 415 16.82 -24.68 3.24
C LEU A 415 15.49 -24.29 3.94
N ARG A 416 15.55 -24.00 5.24
CA ARG A 416 14.39 -23.60 6.07
C ARG A 416 14.07 -22.10 6.04
#